data_AF-A0A4Q3AN42-F1
#
_entry.id   AF-A0A4Q3AN42-F1
#
_cell.length_a   1.000
_cell.length_b   1.000
_cell.length_c   1.000
_cell.angle_alpha   90.00
_cell.angle_beta   90.00
_cell.angle_gamma   90.00
#
_symmetry.space_group_name_H-M   'P 1'
#
loop_
_entity.id
_entity.type
_entity.pdbx_description
1 polymer ?
#
loop_
_entity_poly.entity_id
_entity_poly.type
_entity_poly.pdbx_seq_one_letter_code
_entity_poly.pdbx_strand_id
1 'polypeptide(L)'
;MIRSLLPVFALLSAVGPTTAQTRSEQVTIDAAMRRAHLMYWYDQAAWHGTDAMLANGKEVAGRIGGWIVDGPAEQPLLIFYSKGTDPAPVYIARFRDGRLVEGRAARDDERSLITPARKRLIDAVGVARDALQEARLGRCSDKPYNTIVLPPDVEGGPVRVYFMTPQTATDTIPFGGHYLIEVDSAGGAAPIRKFTTSCISVPTKQPDEAKSLGLVITHLLDPVPTEIHGFSAMAARVPVFVGTRDKRIWGVEPTATGPTVRLVQEN
;
A
#
# COMPACT_ATOMS: atom_id res chain seq x y z
N MET A 1 -20.23 26.30 62.21
CA MET A 1 -19.77 25.34 61.17
C MET A 1 -20.71 25.45 59.99
N ILE A 2 -20.29 26.18 58.94
CA ILE A 2 -21.12 26.44 57.74
C ILE A 2 -20.78 25.37 56.70
N ARG A 3 -21.75 24.52 56.37
CA ARG A 3 -21.63 23.49 55.32
C ARG A 3 -21.76 24.16 53.96
N SER A 4 -20.65 24.33 53.26
CA SER A 4 -20.63 24.76 51.85
C SER A 4 -21.11 23.61 50.95
N LEU A 5 -22.23 23.82 50.26
CA LEU A 5 -22.71 23.00 49.16
C LEU A 5 -21.98 23.43 47.88
N LEU A 6 -21.09 22.59 47.35
CA LEU A 6 -20.55 22.75 46.00
C LEU A 6 -21.56 22.24 44.97
N PRO A 7 -21.87 23.01 43.90
CA PRO A 7 -22.64 22.49 42.78
C PRO A 7 -21.73 21.61 41.89
N VAL A 8 -22.15 20.38 41.66
CA VAL A 8 -21.56 19.50 40.64
C VAL A 8 -22.08 19.97 39.28
N PHE A 9 -21.23 20.65 38.52
CA PHE A 9 -21.50 20.93 37.10
C PHE A 9 -21.22 19.66 36.29
N ALA A 10 -22.27 18.97 35.86
CA ALA A 10 -22.17 17.92 34.87
C ALA A 10 -21.90 18.55 33.49
N LEU A 11 -20.65 18.45 33.03
CA LEU A 11 -20.29 18.75 31.65
C LEU A 11 -20.92 17.67 30.74
N LEU A 12 -22.09 17.98 30.17
CA LEU A 12 -22.61 17.28 29.01
C LEU A 12 -21.69 17.60 27.82
N SER A 13 -20.79 16.68 27.49
CA SER A 13 -20.10 16.69 26.21
C SER A 13 -21.14 16.53 25.10
N ALA A 14 -21.40 17.60 24.36
CA ALA A 14 -22.22 17.54 23.17
C ALA A 14 -21.51 16.64 22.13
N VAL A 15 -21.95 15.39 22.02
CA VAL A 15 -21.60 14.54 20.89
C VAL A 15 -22.30 15.16 19.68
N GLY A 16 -21.55 15.90 18.86
CA GLY A 16 -22.06 16.44 17.61
C GLY A 16 -22.58 15.30 16.71
N PRO A 17 -23.53 15.57 15.80
CA PRO A 17 -24.04 14.55 14.90
C PRO A 17 -22.88 13.94 14.12
N THR A 18 -22.68 12.64 14.28
CA THR A 18 -21.73 11.89 13.45
C THR A 18 -22.29 11.89 12.03
N THR A 19 -21.64 12.60 11.11
CA THR A 19 -22.01 12.57 9.70
C THR A 19 -21.81 11.14 9.20
N ALA A 20 -22.90 10.47 8.86
CA ALA A 20 -22.90 9.05 8.59
C ALA A 20 -22.45 8.79 7.14
N GLN A 21 -21.44 7.94 6.98
CA GLN A 21 -21.02 7.43 5.68
C GLN A 21 -22.17 6.63 5.05
N THR A 22 -22.37 6.75 3.74
CA THR A 22 -23.33 5.91 3.05
C THR A 22 -22.83 4.46 3.00
N ARG A 23 -23.75 3.51 2.86
CA ARG A 23 -23.39 2.09 2.72
C ARG A 23 -22.48 1.83 1.51
N SER A 24 -22.71 2.54 0.40
CA SER A 24 -21.89 2.40 -0.82
C SER A 24 -20.45 2.88 -0.60
N GLU A 25 -20.30 4.00 0.11
CA GLU A 25 -18.99 4.52 0.50
C GLU A 25 -18.26 3.57 1.43
N GLN A 26 -18.95 3.03 2.44
CA GLN A 26 -18.37 2.05 3.35
C GLN A 26 -17.82 0.83 2.61
N VAL A 27 -18.58 0.25 1.66
CA VAL A 27 -18.11 -0.90 0.86
C VAL A 27 -16.86 -0.55 0.05
N THR A 28 -16.83 0.64 -0.54
CA THR A 28 -15.69 1.13 -1.33
C THR A 28 -14.45 1.35 -0.46
N ILE A 29 -14.63 2.01 0.69
CA ILE A 29 -13.61 2.27 1.69
C ILE A 29 -13.06 0.95 2.25
N ASP A 30 -13.91 0.01 2.63
CA ASP A 30 -13.48 -1.27 3.19
C ASP A 30 -12.62 -2.05 2.20
N ALA A 31 -13.01 -2.07 0.92
CA ALA A 31 -12.21 -2.70 -0.12
C ALA A 31 -10.84 -2.00 -0.29
N ALA A 32 -10.83 -0.67 -0.31
CA ALA A 32 -9.60 0.11 -0.40
C ALA A 32 -8.67 -0.11 0.80
N MET A 33 -9.20 -0.16 2.03
CA MET A 33 -8.40 -0.34 3.25
C MET A 33 -7.86 -1.76 3.39
N ARG A 34 -8.62 -2.79 2.96
CA ARG A 34 -8.08 -4.15 2.85
C ARG A 34 -6.90 -4.22 1.88
N ARG A 35 -7.02 -3.58 0.71
CA ARG A 35 -5.91 -3.49 -0.25
C ARG A 35 -4.73 -2.73 0.34
N ALA A 36 -4.95 -1.58 0.98
CA ALA A 36 -3.91 -0.80 1.63
C ALA A 36 -3.12 -1.61 2.66
N HIS A 37 -3.82 -2.42 3.48
CA HIS A 37 -3.18 -3.28 4.47
C HIS A 37 -2.27 -4.32 3.83
N LEU A 38 -2.75 -5.01 2.79
CA LEU A 38 -1.92 -5.96 2.02
C LEU A 38 -0.74 -5.27 1.35
N MET A 39 -0.97 -4.12 0.69
CA MET A 39 0.08 -3.35 0.02
C MET A 39 1.19 -2.97 0.99
N TYR A 40 0.83 -2.48 2.18
CA TYR A 40 1.79 -2.10 3.20
C TYR A 40 2.70 -3.29 3.57
N TRP A 41 2.12 -4.43 3.93
CA TRP A 41 2.91 -5.58 4.33
C TRP A 41 3.68 -6.24 3.20
N TYR A 42 3.18 -6.18 1.97
CA TYR A 42 3.92 -6.65 0.80
C TYR A 42 5.13 -5.75 0.49
N ASP A 43 4.98 -4.43 0.63
CA ASP A 43 6.09 -3.48 0.52
C ASP A 43 7.12 -3.70 1.64
N GLN A 44 6.68 -3.87 2.90
CA GLN A 44 7.60 -4.19 4.01
C GLN A 44 8.33 -5.52 3.78
N ALA A 45 7.64 -6.55 3.29
CA ALA A 45 8.25 -7.84 2.96
C ALA A 45 9.29 -7.68 1.84
N ALA A 46 8.96 -6.95 0.78
CA ALA A 46 9.88 -6.68 -0.33
C ALA A 46 11.11 -5.89 0.12
N TRP A 47 10.94 -4.85 0.95
CA TRP A 47 12.04 -4.07 1.49
C TRP A 47 12.97 -4.93 2.35
N HIS A 48 12.47 -5.48 3.45
CA HIS A 48 13.29 -6.26 4.37
C HIS A 48 13.83 -7.57 3.76
N GLY A 49 13.08 -8.15 2.84
CA GLY A 49 13.52 -9.34 2.11
C GLY A 49 14.59 -9.03 1.07
N THR A 50 14.58 -7.85 0.45
CA THR A 50 15.69 -7.38 -0.39
C THR A 50 16.95 -7.20 0.43
N ASP A 51 16.86 -6.57 1.61
CA ASP A 51 18.01 -6.43 2.52
C ASP A 51 18.59 -7.80 2.91
N ALA A 52 17.74 -8.77 3.24
CA ALA A 52 18.16 -10.13 3.57
C ALA A 52 18.79 -10.88 2.37
N MET A 53 18.21 -10.73 1.17
CA MET A 53 18.75 -11.31 -0.06
C MET A 53 20.13 -10.73 -0.39
N LEU A 54 20.31 -9.41 -0.25
CA LEU A 54 21.60 -8.76 -0.47
C LEU A 54 22.65 -9.13 0.58
N ALA A 55 22.23 -9.42 1.82
CA ALA A 55 23.13 -9.89 2.87
C ALA A 55 23.58 -11.34 2.66
N ASN A 56 22.63 -12.24 2.34
CA ASN A 56 22.80 -13.69 2.50
C ASN A 56 22.57 -14.50 1.21
N GLY A 57 22.31 -13.86 0.06
CA GLY A 57 22.01 -14.49 -1.23
C GLY A 57 22.72 -13.83 -2.42
N LYS A 58 23.91 -13.26 -2.20
CA LYS A 58 24.65 -12.51 -3.23
C LYS A 58 24.96 -13.36 -4.46
N GLU A 59 25.20 -14.66 -4.25
CA GLU A 59 25.47 -15.65 -5.30
C GLU A 59 24.28 -15.83 -6.25
N VAL A 60 23.06 -15.54 -5.79
CA VAL A 60 21.85 -15.68 -6.61
C VAL A 60 21.36 -14.36 -7.20
N ALA A 61 21.85 -13.21 -6.71
CA ALA A 61 21.38 -11.88 -7.08
C ALA A 61 21.39 -11.61 -8.60
N GLY A 62 22.43 -12.07 -9.32
CA GLY A 62 22.54 -11.89 -10.78
C GLY A 62 21.43 -12.58 -11.59
N ARG A 63 20.77 -13.60 -11.01
CA ARG A 63 19.71 -14.39 -11.64
C ARG A 63 18.32 -13.77 -11.47
N ILE A 64 18.14 -12.85 -10.52
CA ILE A 64 16.85 -12.29 -10.14
C ILE A 64 16.27 -11.43 -11.28
N GLY A 65 15.04 -11.75 -11.70
CA GLY A 65 14.25 -11.00 -12.68
C GLY A 65 13.17 -10.12 -12.05
N GLY A 66 12.88 -10.33 -10.76
CA GLY A 66 11.90 -9.57 -9.99
C GLY A 66 11.49 -10.32 -8.74
N TRP A 67 10.41 -9.87 -8.10
CA TRP A 67 9.81 -10.52 -6.96
C TRP A 67 8.29 -10.48 -7.01
N ILE A 68 7.67 -11.40 -6.29
CA ILE A 68 6.26 -11.35 -5.92
C ILE A 68 6.15 -11.54 -4.41
N VAL A 69 5.11 -10.96 -3.83
CA VAL A 69 4.70 -11.26 -2.46
C VAL A 69 3.27 -11.77 -2.51
N ASP A 70 2.99 -12.87 -1.82
CA ASP A 70 1.62 -13.36 -1.64
C ASP A 70 1.37 -13.93 -0.24
N GLY A 71 0.12 -14.28 0.04
CA GLY A 71 -0.33 -14.76 1.35
C GLY A 71 -0.99 -13.69 2.22
N PRO A 72 -1.40 -14.04 3.44
CA PRO A 72 -1.97 -13.09 4.39
C PRO A 72 -0.98 -11.98 4.77
N ALA A 73 -1.51 -10.80 5.11
CA ALA A 73 -0.73 -9.64 5.55
C ALA A 73 0.22 -9.95 6.72
N GLU A 74 -0.21 -10.83 7.61
CA GLU A 74 0.52 -11.21 8.83
C GLU A 74 1.60 -12.27 8.54
N GLN A 75 1.49 -13.00 7.44
CA GLN A 75 2.41 -14.08 7.08
C GLN A 75 2.76 -14.09 5.58
N PRO A 76 3.27 -12.97 5.02
CA PRO A 76 3.55 -12.89 3.61
C PRO A 76 4.76 -13.77 3.25
N LEU A 77 4.71 -14.33 2.05
CA LEU A 77 5.82 -15.01 1.40
C LEU A 77 6.34 -14.16 0.25
N LEU A 78 7.59 -13.72 0.37
CA LEU A 78 8.33 -13.10 -0.71
C LEU A 78 9.09 -14.17 -1.50
N ILE A 79 8.92 -14.15 -2.82
CA ILE A 79 9.69 -14.99 -3.75
C ILE A 79 10.37 -14.07 -4.76
N PHE A 80 11.70 -14.03 -4.73
CA PHE A 80 12.48 -13.54 -5.86
C PHE A 80 12.53 -14.65 -6.91
N TYR A 81 12.23 -14.31 -8.16
CA TYR A 81 12.18 -15.27 -9.26
C TYR A 81 13.24 -14.98 -10.32
N SER A 82 13.59 -15.99 -11.12
CA SER A 82 14.62 -15.89 -12.15
C SER A 82 14.17 -15.07 -13.36
N LYS A 83 15.12 -14.46 -14.07
CA LYS A 83 14.89 -13.88 -15.40
C LYS A 83 14.39 -14.93 -16.40
N GLY A 84 13.66 -14.50 -17.43
CA GLY A 84 13.21 -15.34 -18.54
C GLY A 84 11.70 -15.63 -18.52
N THR A 85 11.26 -16.43 -19.49
CA THR A 85 9.83 -16.75 -19.72
C THR A 85 9.30 -17.88 -18.84
N ASP A 86 10.21 -18.64 -18.21
CA ASP A 86 9.89 -19.75 -17.31
C ASP A 86 10.52 -19.47 -15.92
N PRO A 87 9.91 -18.57 -15.13
CA PRO A 87 10.47 -18.11 -13.88
C PRO A 87 10.50 -19.24 -12.84
N ALA A 88 11.64 -19.41 -12.17
CA ALA A 88 11.81 -20.31 -11.02
C ALA A 88 12.13 -19.49 -9.75
N PRO A 89 11.85 -19.99 -8.54
CA PRO A 89 12.27 -19.33 -7.32
C PRO A 89 13.80 -19.27 -7.25
N VAL A 90 14.32 -18.15 -6.78
CA VAL A 90 15.76 -17.88 -6.66
C VAL A 90 16.13 -17.61 -5.22
N TYR A 91 15.31 -16.84 -4.52
CA TYR A 91 15.43 -16.56 -3.09
C TYR A 91 14.04 -16.46 -2.47
N ILE A 92 13.88 -17.01 -1.28
CA ILE A 92 12.60 -17.09 -0.58
C ILE A 92 12.78 -16.40 0.77
N ALA A 93 11.84 -15.54 1.13
CA ALA A 93 11.76 -14.94 2.46
C ALA A 93 10.35 -15.11 3.03
N ARG A 94 10.29 -15.59 4.28
CA ARG A 94 9.04 -15.76 5.03
C ARG A 94 8.97 -14.73 6.14
N PHE A 95 7.79 -14.18 6.33
CA PHE A 95 7.52 -13.22 7.36
C PHE A 95 6.43 -13.73 8.31
N ARG A 96 6.46 -13.24 9.55
CA ARG A 96 5.40 -13.40 10.54
C ARG A 96 5.31 -12.13 11.37
N ASP A 97 4.12 -11.54 11.45
CA ASP A 97 3.82 -10.34 12.24
C ASP A 97 4.83 -9.21 11.97
N GLY A 98 5.11 -8.96 10.68
CA GLY A 98 6.04 -7.94 10.23
C GLY A 98 7.53 -8.25 10.41
N ARG A 99 7.89 -9.45 10.86
CA ARG A 99 9.29 -9.86 11.06
C ARG A 99 9.71 -10.93 10.06
N LEU A 100 10.91 -10.79 9.51
CA LEU A 100 11.56 -11.82 8.73
C LEU A 100 11.89 -13.02 9.65
N VAL A 101 11.34 -14.19 9.34
CA VAL A 101 11.59 -15.43 10.11
C VAL A 101 12.47 -16.43 9.35
N GLU A 102 12.54 -16.33 8.03
CA GLU A 102 13.40 -17.14 7.18
C GLU A 102 13.77 -16.33 5.93
N GLY A 103 15.04 -16.39 5.51
CA GLY A 103 15.51 -15.82 4.25
C GLY A 103 16.67 -16.65 3.70
N ARG A 104 16.52 -17.22 2.51
CA ARG A 104 17.56 -18.07 1.89
C ARG A 104 17.40 -18.22 0.39
N ALA A 105 18.47 -18.66 -0.27
CA ALA A 105 18.38 -19.17 -1.63
C ALA A 105 17.36 -20.32 -1.72
N ALA A 106 16.63 -20.36 -2.84
CA ALA A 106 15.73 -21.46 -3.16
C ALA A 106 16.53 -22.71 -3.56
N ARG A 107 16.00 -23.88 -3.21
CA ARG A 107 16.53 -25.19 -3.60
C ARG A 107 15.90 -25.63 -4.92
N ASP A 108 16.57 -26.55 -5.63
CA ASP A 108 16.12 -27.01 -6.94
C ASP A 108 14.75 -27.73 -6.89
N ASP A 109 14.46 -28.44 -5.80
CA ASP A 109 13.20 -29.13 -5.56
C ASP A 109 12.02 -28.18 -5.23
N GLU A 110 12.31 -26.91 -4.98
CA GLU A 110 11.30 -25.89 -4.66
C GLU A 110 10.73 -25.18 -5.90
N ARG A 111 11.05 -25.64 -7.12
CA ARG A 111 10.50 -25.08 -8.36
C ARG A 111 8.97 -25.01 -8.36
N SER A 112 8.32 -25.96 -7.69
CA SER A 112 6.87 -26.03 -7.51
C SER A 112 6.27 -24.86 -6.71
N LEU A 113 7.09 -24.04 -6.04
CA LEU A 113 6.63 -22.82 -5.38
C LEU A 113 6.14 -21.77 -6.38
N ILE A 114 6.59 -21.79 -7.64
CA ILE A 114 5.94 -21.03 -8.72
C ILE A 114 4.74 -21.83 -9.22
N THR A 115 3.62 -21.69 -8.51
CA THR A 115 2.33 -22.26 -8.90
C THR A 115 1.75 -21.49 -10.11
N PRO A 116 0.74 -22.04 -10.81
CA PRO A 116 0.05 -21.29 -11.88
C PRO A 116 -0.47 -19.92 -11.42
N ALA A 117 -0.99 -19.83 -10.19
CA ALA A 117 -1.46 -18.57 -9.61
C ALA A 117 -0.32 -17.56 -9.44
N ARG A 118 0.84 -17.98 -8.94
CA ARG A 118 2.02 -17.11 -8.79
C ARG A 118 2.64 -16.72 -10.12
N LYS A 119 2.70 -17.65 -11.07
CA LYS A 119 3.13 -17.35 -12.44
C LYS A 119 2.24 -16.26 -13.04
N ARG A 120 0.93 -16.32 -12.82
CA ARG A 120 0.00 -15.26 -13.26
C ARG A 120 0.32 -13.90 -12.64
N LEU A 121 0.73 -13.83 -11.38
CA LEU A 121 1.19 -12.57 -10.77
C LEU A 121 2.45 -12.04 -11.44
N ILE A 122 3.42 -12.92 -11.72
CA ILE A 122 4.67 -12.57 -12.41
C ILE A 122 4.39 -12.04 -13.83
N ASP A 123 3.58 -12.77 -14.59
CA ASP A 123 3.21 -12.40 -15.96
C ASP A 123 2.47 -11.05 -15.97
N ALA A 124 1.55 -10.82 -15.03
CA ALA A 124 0.84 -9.56 -14.89
C ALA A 124 1.77 -8.37 -14.62
N VAL A 125 2.84 -8.55 -13.83
CA VAL A 125 3.85 -7.50 -13.62
C VAL A 125 4.55 -7.14 -14.93
N GLY A 126 4.87 -8.12 -15.77
CA GLY A 126 5.43 -7.90 -17.10
C GLY A 126 4.48 -7.07 -17.98
N VAL A 127 3.26 -7.54 -18.15
CA VAL A 127 2.21 -6.86 -18.95
C VAL A 127 1.96 -5.42 -18.47
N ALA A 128 1.83 -5.23 -17.17
CA ALA A 128 1.56 -3.92 -16.59
C ALA A 128 2.76 -2.95 -16.76
N ARG A 129 3.99 -3.48 -16.71
CA ARG A 129 5.20 -2.70 -16.97
C ARG A 129 5.27 -2.23 -18.42
N ASP A 130 4.94 -3.12 -19.36
CA ASP A 130 4.92 -2.79 -20.79
C ASP A 130 3.87 -1.71 -21.08
N ALA A 131 2.66 -1.85 -20.52
CA ALA A 131 1.60 -0.85 -20.63
C ALA A 131 2.03 0.53 -20.07
N LEU A 132 2.69 0.54 -18.90
CA LEU A 132 3.20 1.77 -18.29
C LEU A 132 4.28 2.45 -19.16
N GLN A 133 5.18 1.65 -19.74
CA GLN A 133 6.23 2.13 -20.63
C GLN A 133 5.67 2.71 -21.94
N GLU A 134 4.70 2.02 -22.54
CA GLU A 134 4.03 2.46 -23.77
C GLU A 134 3.30 3.79 -23.55
N ALA A 135 2.63 3.96 -22.41
CA ALA A 135 1.94 5.19 -22.05
C ALA A 135 2.87 6.37 -21.75
N ARG A 136 4.19 6.14 -21.64
CA ARG A 136 5.23 7.16 -21.38
C ARG A 136 4.90 8.07 -20.19
N LEU A 137 4.32 7.49 -19.13
CA LEU A 137 3.98 8.25 -17.93
C LEU A 137 5.25 8.65 -17.18
N GLY A 138 5.35 9.93 -16.83
CA GLY A 138 6.48 10.47 -16.10
C GLY A 138 6.57 9.92 -14.68
N ARG A 139 7.79 9.66 -14.21
CA ARG A 139 8.06 9.31 -12.82
C ARG A 139 8.19 10.58 -11.96
N CYS A 140 7.78 10.49 -10.70
CA CYS A 140 8.01 11.56 -9.73
C CYS A 140 9.39 11.51 -9.06
N SER A 141 10.20 10.50 -9.39
CA SER A 141 11.56 10.29 -8.89
C SER A 141 12.44 9.72 -10.01
N ASP A 142 13.75 9.93 -9.92
CA ASP A 142 14.77 9.28 -10.76
C ASP A 142 14.89 7.78 -10.47
N LYS A 143 14.43 7.33 -9.29
CA LYS A 143 14.43 5.93 -8.87
C LYS A 143 13.34 5.11 -9.59
N PRO A 144 13.56 3.80 -9.78
CA PRO A 144 12.52 2.90 -10.25
C PRO A 144 11.32 2.88 -9.30
N TYR A 145 10.14 2.54 -9.80
CA TYR A 145 8.98 2.32 -8.94
C TYR A 145 9.20 1.14 -7.99
N ASN A 146 8.63 1.23 -6.79
CA ASN A 146 8.33 0.04 -6.00
C ASN A 146 7.12 -0.65 -6.64
N THR A 147 7.28 -1.89 -7.09
CA THR A 147 6.17 -2.67 -7.65
C THR A 147 5.52 -3.51 -6.56
N ILE A 148 4.20 -3.39 -6.43
CA ILE A 148 3.37 -4.24 -5.58
C ILE A 148 2.36 -4.94 -6.47
N VAL A 149 2.32 -6.27 -6.42
CA VAL A 149 1.31 -7.07 -7.13
C VAL A 149 0.40 -7.72 -6.11
N LEU A 150 -0.91 -7.54 -6.26
CA LEU A 150 -1.90 -8.17 -5.40
C LEU A 150 -2.62 -9.29 -6.17
N PRO A 151 -2.89 -10.43 -5.51
CA PRO A 151 -3.77 -11.43 -6.07
C PRO A 151 -5.18 -10.85 -6.30
N PRO A 152 -5.96 -11.43 -7.22
CA PRO A 152 -7.35 -11.03 -7.42
C PRO A 152 -8.18 -11.17 -6.14
N ASP A 153 -9.17 -10.29 -5.94
CA ASP A 153 -10.11 -10.40 -4.81
C ASP A 153 -11.00 -11.64 -4.91
N VAL A 154 -11.22 -12.12 -6.14
CA VAL A 154 -12.02 -13.31 -6.46
C VAL A 154 -11.26 -14.17 -7.46
N GLU A 155 -11.41 -15.48 -7.38
CA GLU A 155 -10.78 -16.41 -8.31
C GLU A 155 -11.12 -16.07 -9.77
N GLY A 156 -10.12 -16.07 -10.65
CA GLY A 156 -10.26 -15.66 -12.05
C GLY A 156 -10.38 -14.15 -12.30
N GLY A 157 -10.52 -13.32 -11.25
CA GLY A 157 -10.55 -11.87 -11.36
C GLY A 157 -9.21 -11.25 -11.82
N PRO A 158 -9.15 -9.94 -12.09
CA PRO A 158 -7.93 -9.28 -12.53
C PRO A 158 -6.85 -9.27 -11.44
N VAL A 159 -5.59 -9.41 -11.86
CA VAL A 159 -4.42 -9.14 -11.00
C VAL A 159 -4.19 -7.64 -10.96
N ARG A 160 -3.91 -7.09 -9.77
CA ARG A 160 -3.64 -5.66 -9.62
C ARG A 160 -2.15 -5.42 -9.48
N VAL A 161 -1.59 -4.61 -10.36
CA VAL A 161 -0.18 -4.22 -10.33
C VAL A 161 -0.10 -2.73 -10.04
N TYR A 162 0.47 -2.41 -8.89
CA TYR A 162 0.74 -1.06 -8.46
C TYR A 162 2.20 -0.70 -8.75
N PHE A 163 2.40 0.46 -9.37
CA PHE A 163 3.70 1.10 -9.51
C PHE A 163 3.74 2.30 -8.57
N MET A 164 4.49 2.17 -7.50
CA MET A 164 4.53 3.15 -6.42
C MET A 164 5.77 4.03 -6.54
N THR A 165 5.60 5.35 -6.53
CA THR A 165 6.72 6.27 -6.32
C THR A 165 7.44 5.88 -5.03
N PRO A 166 8.75 5.60 -5.08
CA PRO A 166 9.49 5.20 -3.88
C PRO A 166 9.65 6.38 -2.93
N GLN A 167 9.66 6.10 -1.63
CA GLN A 167 10.07 7.06 -0.62
C GLN A 167 11.60 7.19 -0.64
N THR A 168 12.11 8.35 -1.06
CA THR A 168 13.56 8.58 -1.18
C THR A 168 14.17 9.28 0.03
N ALA A 169 13.35 9.76 0.97
CA ALA A 169 13.78 10.41 2.21
C ALA A 169 12.87 10.00 3.37
N THR A 170 13.45 9.82 4.56
CA THR A 170 12.75 9.32 5.75
C THR A 170 11.73 10.29 6.32
N ASP A 171 11.80 11.56 5.96
CA ASP A 171 10.97 12.65 6.46
C ASP A 171 9.85 13.07 5.48
N THR A 172 9.67 12.37 4.36
CA THR A 172 8.62 12.67 3.38
C THR A 172 7.87 11.42 2.96
N ILE A 173 6.57 11.55 2.68
CA ILE A 173 5.74 10.45 2.17
C ILE A 173 5.25 10.83 0.77
N PRO A 174 5.56 10.03 -0.27
CA PRO A 174 4.98 10.24 -1.59
C PRO A 174 3.50 9.87 -1.57
N PHE A 175 2.68 10.75 -2.14
CA PHE A 175 1.26 10.51 -2.44
C PHE A 175 0.99 10.55 -3.94
N GLY A 176 1.89 11.13 -4.73
CA GLY A 176 1.72 11.27 -6.17
C GLY A 176 2.63 10.35 -7.00
N GLY A 177 2.25 10.18 -8.27
CA GLY A 177 2.99 9.32 -9.20
C GLY A 177 2.80 7.83 -8.96
N HIS A 178 1.75 7.44 -8.23
CA HIS A 178 1.33 6.05 -8.12
C HIS A 178 0.39 5.70 -9.26
N TYR A 179 0.52 4.48 -9.78
CA TYR A 179 -0.31 3.94 -10.86
C TYR A 179 -0.83 2.56 -10.49
N LEU A 180 -2.07 2.27 -10.88
CA LEU A 180 -2.65 0.93 -10.87
C LEU A 180 -2.94 0.51 -12.31
N ILE A 181 -2.52 -0.70 -12.65
CA ILE A 181 -2.92 -1.40 -13.86
C ILE A 181 -3.51 -2.74 -13.42
N GLU A 182 -4.74 -3.01 -13.86
CA GLU A 182 -5.38 -4.31 -13.69
C GLU A 182 -5.11 -5.16 -14.93
N VAL A 183 -4.66 -6.39 -14.72
CA VAL A 183 -4.40 -7.36 -15.80
C VAL A 183 -5.41 -8.48 -15.70
N ASP A 184 -6.19 -8.67 -16.76
CA ASP A 184 -7.25 -9.68 -16.81
C ASP A 184 -6.69 -11.12 -16.87
N SER A 185 -7.57 -12.12 -16.96
CA SER A 185 -7.15 -13.53 -17.05
C SER A 185 -6.58 -13.92 -18.42
N ALA A 186 -6.84 -13.12 -19.46
CA ALA A 186 -6.32 -13.31 -20.82
C ALA A 186 -4.96 -12.62 -21.04
N GLY A 187 -4.48 -11.84 -20.06
CA GLY A 187 -3.23 -11.08 -20.15
C GLY A 187 -3.40 -9.67 -20.74
N GLY A 188 -4.63 -9.17 -20.84
CA GLY A 188 -4.93 -7.80 -21.26
C GLY A 188 -4.75 -6.80 -20.12
N ALA A 189 -4.09 -5.68 -20.39
CA ALA A 189 -3.98 -4.56 -19.46
C ALA A 189 -5.19 -3.62 -19.57
N ALA A 190 -5.85 -3.34 -18.44
CA ALA A 190 -6.84 -2.28 -18.32
C ALA A 190 -6.18 -0.89 -18.43
N PRO A 191 -6.96 0.18 -18.68
CA PRO A 191 -6.45 1.55 -18.67
C PRO A 191 -5.71 1.89 -17.36
N ILE A 192 -4.62 2.64 -17.49
CA ILE A 192 -3.79 3.02 -16.34
C ILE A 192 -4.56 3.98 -15.44
N ARG A 193 -4.82 3.56 -14.20
CA ARG A 193 -5.44 4.38 -13.18
C ARG A 193 -4.37 5.21 -12.46
N LYS A 194 -4.58 6.53 -12.41
CA LYS A 194 -3.80 7.45 -11.58
C LYS A 194 -4.52 7.68 -10.25
N PHE A 195 -3.75 7.96 -9.19
CA PHE A 195 -4.30 8.37 -7.90
C PHE A 195 -4.16 9.88 -7.64
N THR A 196 -3.26 10.56 -8.36
CA THR A 196 -3.13 12.02 -8.32
C THR A 196 -2.91 12.58 -9.73
N THR A 197 -3.10 13.88 -9.90
CA THR A 197 -2.80 14.60 -11.15
C THR A 197 -1.37 15.14 -11.20
N SER A 198 -0.67 15.19 -10.06
CA SER A 198 0.68 15.73 -9.92
C SER A 198 1.56 14.86 -9.02
N CYS A 199 2.87 15.14 -9.03
CA CYS A 199 3.81 14.62 -8.05
C CYS A 199 3.64 15.35 -6.73
N ILE A 200 3.21 14.63 -5.69
CA ILE A 200 2.93 15.16 -4.37
C ILE A 200 3.74 14.35 -3.37
N SER A 201 4.52 15.04 -2.54
CA SER A 201 5.17 14.47 -1.37
C SER A 201 4.86 15.35 -0.17
N VAL A 202 4.48 14.73 0.94
CA VAL A 202 4.09 15.45 2.16
C VAL A 202 5.17 15.26 3.22
N PRO A 203 5.74 16.34 3.80
CA PRO A 203 6.64 16.24 4.93
C PRO A 203 5.97 15.63 6.15
N THR A 204 6.71 14.79 6.87
CA THR A 204 6.28 14.15 8.13
C THR A 204 6.77 14.91 9.37
N LYS A 205 7.60 15.93 9.16
CA LYS A 205 8.07 16.88 10.16
C LYS A 205 7.53 18.28 9.86
N GLN A 206 7.31 19.04 10.91
CA GLN A 206 7.00 20.46 10.87
C GLN A 206 8.28 21.30 10.63
N PRO A 207 8.17 22.59 10.26
CA PRO A 207 9.32 23.45 10.03
C PRO A 207 10.27 23.60 11.24
N ASP A 208 9.77 23.42 12.45
CA ASP A 208 10.51 23.42 13.71
C ASP A 208 11.06 22.03 14.09
N GLU A 209 11.05 21.08 13.15
CA GLU A 209 11.40 19.66 13.31
C GLU A 209 10.48 18.85 14.24
N ALA A 210 9.39 19.42 14.74
CA ALA A 210 8.41 18.65 15.49
C ALA A 210 7.76 17.58 14.60
N LYS A 211 7.49 16.40 15.17
CA LYS A 211 6.80 15.32 14.45
C LYS A 211 5.37 15.79 14.12
N SER A 212 4.94 15.63 12.87
CA SER A 212 3.56 15.94 12.51
C SER A 212 2.59 14.97 13.21
N LEU A 213 1.46 15.50 13.70
CA LEU A 213 0.39 14.70 14.30
C LEU A 213 -0.56 14.10 13.25
N GLY A 214 -0.42 14.51 11.99
CA GLY A 214 -1.15 13.97 10.86
C GLY A 214 -0.69 14.60 9.56
N LEU A 215 -0.97 13.96 8.44
CA LEU A 215 -0.72 14.49 7.10
C LEU A 215 -2.02 14.99 6.51
N VAL A 216 -1.97 16.01 5.65
CA VAL A 216 -3.16 16.55 4.98
C VAL A 216 -2.95 16.51 3.48
N ILE A 217 -3.95 16.04 2.74
CA ILE A 217 -3.94 16.01 1.28
C ILE A 217 -5.33 16.28 0.71
N THR A 218 -5.37 16.95 -0.44
CA THR A 218 -6.59 17.06 -1.25
C THR A 218 -6.60 15.97 -2.32
N HIS A 219 -7.70 15.20 -2.38
CA HIS A 219 -7.91 14.15 -3.38
C HIS A 219 -8.99 14.56 -4.39
N LEU A 220 -8.62 14.55 -5.67
CA LEU A 220 -9.47 15.06 -6.75
C LEU A 220 -10.16 13.96 -7.56
N LEU A 221 -9.66 12.73 -7.50
CA LEU A 221 -10.02 11.67 -8.44
C LEU A 221 -11.10 10.72 -7.91
N ASP A 222 -11.34 10.69 -6.60
CA ASP A 222 -12.35 9.84 -5.96
C ASP A 222 -13.13 10.61 -4.89
N PRO A 223 -14.39 10.23 -4.62
CA PRO A 223 -15.22 10.86 -3.60
C PRO A 223 -14.89 10.41 -2.16
N VAL A 224 -14.07 9.37 -2.01
CA VAL A 224 -13.66 8.79 -0.72
C VAL A 224 -12.15 8.44 -0.75
N PRO A 225 -11.50 8.23 0.41
CA PRO A 225 -10.12 7.78 0.45
C PRO A 225 -9.91 6.44 -0.27
N THR A 226 -8.84 6.38 -1.07
CA THR A 226 -8.35 5.17 -1.76
C THR A 226 -7.31 4.39 -0.94
N GLU A 227 -6.88 3.24 -1.46
CA GLU A 227 -5.82 2.42 -0.88
C GLU A 227 -4.49 3.15 -0.70
N ILE A 228 -4.20 4.16 -1.53
CA ILE A 228 -2.96 4.95 -1.42
C ILE A 228 -2.96 5.74 -0.12
N HIS A 229 -4.09 6.33 0.30
CA HIS A 229 -4.14 7.05 1.57
C HIS A 229 -3.95 6.10 2.75
N GLY A 230 -4.55 4.90 2.69
CA GLY A 230 -4.36 3.87 3.71
C GLY A 230 -2.91 3.39 3.80
N PHE A 231 -2.29 3.12 2.65
CA PHE A 231 -0.88 2.72 2.55
C PHE A 231 0.03 3.82 3.12
N SER A 232 -0.18 5.07 2.71
CA SER A 232 0.62 6.21 3.16
C SER A 232 0.44 6.51 4.64
N ALA A 233 -0.77 6.35 5.20
CA ALA A 233 -1.00 6.47 6.64
C ALA A 233 -0.22 5.42 7.43
N MET A 234 -0.22 4.16 6.98
CA MET A 234 0.53 3.06 7.59
C MET A 234 2.05 3.31 7.51
N ALA A 235 2.54 3.75 6.35
CA ALA A 235 3.95 4.11 6.17
C ALA A 235 4.39 5.28 7.05
N ALA A 236 3.56 6.33 7.14
CA ALA A 236 3.83 7.51 7.95
C ALA A 236 3.68 7.27 9.47
N ARG A 237 2.90 6.24 9.85
CA ARG A 237 2.51 5.95 11.24
C ARG A 237 1.83 7.12 11.94
N VAL A 238 1.09 7.92 11.17
CA VAL A 238 0.27 9.04 11.62
C VAL A 238 -1.00 9.11 10.76
N PRO A 239 -2.10 9.69 11.28
CA PRO A 239 -3.32 9.86 10.50
C PRO A 239 -3.09 10.65 9.21
N VAL A 240 -3.87 10.35 8.17
CA VAL A 240 -3.94 11.16 6.94
C VAL A 240 -5.35 11.74 6.81
N PHE A 241 -5.45 13.05 6.75
CA PHE A 241 -6.68 13.79 6.49
C PHE A 241 -6.81 14.06 4.99
N VAL A 242 -7.88 13.56 4.40
CA VAL A 242 -8.13 13.62 2.95
C VAL A 242 -9.33 14.54 2.69
N GLY A 243 -9.09 15.68 2.06
CA GLY A 243 -10.14 16.56 1.56
C GLY A 243 -10.59 16.14 0.16
N THR A 244 -11.88 15.86 -0.04
CA THR A 244 -12.45 15.45 -1.33
C THR A 244 -13.19 16.60 -2.02
N ARG A 245 -13.49 16.47 -3.32
CA ARG A 245 -14.08 17.55 -4.16
C ARG A 245 -15.43 18.06 -3.68
N ASP A 246 -16.17 17.23 -2.97
CA ASP A 246 -17.44 17.53 -2.32
C ASP A 246 -17.27 18.25 -0.96
N LYS A 247 -16.06 18.75 -0.67
CA LYS A 247 -15.71 19.50 0.55
C LYS A 247 -15.82 18.67 1.83
N ARG A 248 -15.86 17.34 1.72
CA ARG A 248 -15.77 16.44 2.86
C ARG A 248 -14.32 16.20 3.25
N ILE A 249 -14.09 16.01 4.54
CA ILE A 249 -12.79 15.65 5.10
C ILE A 249 -12.90 14.29 5.76
N TRP A 250 -12.04 13.39 5.33
CA TRP A 250 -11.95 12.02 5.83
C TRP A 250 -10.67 11.86 6.66
N GLY A 251 -10.77 11.19 7.79
CA GLY A 251 -9.61 10.78 8.58
C GLY A 251 -9.28 9.32 8.28
N VAL A 252 -8.05 9.05 7.83
CA VAL A 252 -7.51 7.71 7.62
C VAL A 252 -6.50 7.42 8.73
N GLU A 253 -6.86 6.52 9.64
CA GLU A 253 -6.09 6.19 10.83
C GLU A 253 -5.30 4.90 10.61
N PRO A 254 -3.96 4.89 10.75
CA PRO A 254 -3.20 3.64 10.71
C PRO A 254 -3.43 2.85 11.99
N THR A 255 -3.77 1.56 11.86
CA THR A 255 -3.91 0.66 13.01
C THR A 255 -3.13 -0.63 12.77
N ALA A 256 -2.90 -1.41 13.83
CA ALA A 256 -2.17 -2.67 13.74
C ALA A 256 -2.88 -3.70 12.83
N THR A 257 -4.21 -3.64 12.71
CA THR A 257 -5.02 -4.55 11.88
C THR A 257 -5.33 -3.97 10.49
N GLY A 258 -4.64 -2.90 10.10
CA GLY A 258 -4.87 -2.16 8.86
C GLY A 258 -5.50 -0.78 9.07
N PRO A 259 -5.48 0.09 8.06
CA PRO A 259 -6.00 1.44 8.18
C PRO A 259 -7.53 1.45 8.32
N THR A 260 -8.06 2.40 9.08
CA THR A 260 -9.51 2.63 9.22
C THR A 260 -9.86 4.04 8.74
N VAL A 261 -11.09 4.24 8.27
CA VAL A 261 -11.53 5.53 7.72
C VAL A 261 -12.80 5.98 8.40
N ARG A 262 -12.85 7.27 8.76
CA ARG A 262 -14.06 7.94 9.22
C ARG A 262 -14.26 9.27 8.51
N LEU A 263 -15.51 9.66 8.32
CA LEU A 263 -15.84 11.03 7.93
C LEU A 263 -15.63 11.92 9.15
N VAL A 264 -14.83 12.99 8.99
CA VAL A 264 -14.45 13.91 10.07
C VAL A 264 -15.24 15.21 9.96
N GLN A 265 -15.49 15.67 8.73
CA GLN A 265 -16.24 16.89 8.47
C GLN A 265 -17.00 16.79 7.15
N GLU A 266 -18.22 17.34 7.14
CA GLU A 266 -19.04 17.59 5.95
C GLU A 266 -19.46 19.06 5.99
N ASN A 267 -19.42 19.73 4.84
CA ASN A 267 -19.74 21.16 4.69
C ASN A 267 -21.04 21.35 3.92
#